data_AF-M9YJZ6-F1
#
_entry.id   AF-M9YJZ6-F1
#
_cell.length_a   1.000
_cell.length_b   1.000
_cell.length_c   1.000
_cell.angle_alpha   90.00
_cell.angle_beta   90.00
_cell.angle_gamma   90.00
#
_symmetry.space_group_name_H-M   'P 1'
#
loop_
_entity.id
_entity.type
_entity.pdbx_description
1 polymer ?
#
loop_
_entity_poly.entity_id
_entity_poly.type
_entity_poly.pdbx_seq_one_letter_code
_entity_poly.pdbx_strand_id
1 'polypeptide(L)' 'MDQYQSKTDDFKNEIGGKSMVSMVLGGTRKLSKDHIHALCDRFDLSPAVFFDRPAPKGATGKHAMSV' A
#
# COMPACT_ATOMS: atom_id res chain seq x y z
N MET A 1 -18.68 8.11 14.56
CA MET A 1 -18.07 7.95 13.22
C MET A 1 -16.97 9.00 13.02
N ASP A 2 -15.86 8.93 13.78
CA ASP A 2 -14.85 10.02 13.78
C ASP A 2 -13.38 9.55 13.81
N GLN A 3 -13.12 8.24 13.95
CA GLN A 3 -11.75 7.75 14.16
C GLN A 3 -10.86 7.77 12.89
N TYR A 4 -11.42 8.06 11.71
CA TYR A 4 -10.65 8.16 10.46
C TYR A 4 -10.18 9.59 10.15
N GLN A 5 -10.81 10.61 10.75
CA GLN A 5 -10.51 12.00 10.40
C GLN A 5 -9.18 12.47 11.00
N SER A 6 -8.79 11.94 12.16
CA SER A 6 -7.50 12.23 12.81
C SER A 6 -6.32 11.51 12.15
N LYS A 7 -6.55 10.32 11.59
CA LYS A 7 -5.48 9.52 10.97
C LYS A 7 -5.11 9.96 9.56
N THR A 8 -6.01 10.62 8.84
CA THR A 8 -5.76 11.04 7.45
C THR A 8 -4.95 12.33 7.35
N ASP A 9 -5.03 13.22 8.35
CA ASP A 9 -4.15 14.40 8.44
C ASP A 9 -2.72 14.03 8.82
N ASP A 10 -2.56 12.92 9.56
CA ASP A 10 -1.26 12.45 10.03
C ASP A 10 -0.32 12.07 8.86
N PHE A 11 -0.85 11.56 7.74
CA PHE A 11 -0.08 11.20 6.55
C PHE A 11 0.09 12.34 5.53
N LYS A 12 -0.25 13.56 5.92
CA LYS A 12 -0.31 14.70 5.00
C LYS A 12 1.06 15.06 4.42
N ASN A 13 2.12 14.90 5.21
CA ASN A 13 3.47 15.24 4.80
C ASN A 13 4.11 14.16 3.92
N GLU A 14 3.69 12.89 4.05
CA GLU A 14 4.31 11.77 3.35
C GLU A 14 3.54 11.37 2.09
N ILE A 15 2.21 11.37 2.14
CA ILE A 15 1.34 10.92 1.03
C ILE A 15 0.63 12.11 0.35
N GLY A 16 0.37 13.19 1.10
CA GLY A 16 -0.32 14.39 0.64
C GLY A 16 -1.65 14.63 1.36
N GLY A 17 -2.42 15.64 0.93
CA GLY A 17 -3.67 16.03 1.61
C GLY A 17 -4.73 14.91 1.72
N LYS A 18 -5.73 15.11 2.58
CA LYS A 18 -6.81 14.15 2.88
C LYS A 18 -7.38 13.39 1.68
N SER A 19 -7.67 14.09 0.58
CA SER A 19 -8.19 13.46 -0.65
C SER A 19 -7.23 12.43 -1.23
N MET A 20 -5.93 12.77 -1.25
CA MET A 20 -4.87 11.93 -1.76
C MET A 20 -4.68 10.66 -0.90
N VAL A 21 -4.68 10.82 0.42
CA VAL A 21 -4.60 9.70 1.37
C VAL A 21 -5.81 8.77 1.20
N SER A 22 -7.02 9.32 1.12
CA SER A 22 -8.23 8.53 0.89
C SER A 22 -8.19 7.74 -0.42
N MET A 23 -7.68 8.32 -1.50
CA MET A 23 -7.53 7.61 -2.78
C MET A 23 -6.51 6.47 -2.72
N VAL A 24 -5.41 6.67 -2.00
CA VAL A 24 -4.39 5.63 -1.81
C VAL A 24 -4.92 4.50 -0.94
N LEU A 25 -5.56 4.82 0.18
CA LEU A 25 -6.18 3.83 1.07
C LEU A 25 -7.34 3.10 0.38
N GLY A 26 -8.08 3.79 -0.48
CA GLY A 26 -9.14 3.22 -1.31
C GLY A 26 -8.64 2.42 -2.53
N GLY A 27 -7.32 2.37 -2.76
CA GLY A 27 -6.72 1.61 -3.87
C GLY A 27 -6.92 2.23 -5.26
N THR A 28 -7.56 3.39 -5.36
CA THR A 28 -7.75 4.11 -6.63
C THR A 28 -6.47 4.80 -7.10
N ARG A 29 -5.53 5.06 -6.19
CA ARG A 29 -4.21 5.62 -6.52
C ARG A 29 -3.08 4.81 -5.89
N LYS A 30 -1.97 4.65 -6.62
CA LYS A 30 -0.76 4.01 -6.11
C LYS A 30 0.15 5.04 -5.44
N LEU A 31 0.92 4.60 -4.45
CA LEU A 31 2.02 5.38 -3.88
C LEU A 31 3.10 5.59 -4.95
N SER A 32 3.63 6.82 -5.03
CA SER A 32 4.83 7.10 -5.82
C SER A 32 6.07 6.66 -5.04
N LYS A 33 7.25 6.66 -5.70
CA LYS A 33 8.51 6.41 -5.01
C LYS A 33 8.75 7.41 -3.90
N ASP A 34 8.48 8.70 -4.14
CA ASP A 34 8.68 9.75 -3.14
C ASP A 34 7.81 9.53 -1.90
N HIS A 35 6.54 9.12 -2.07
CA HIS A 35 5.69 8.80 -0.93
C HIS A 35 6.21 7.60 -0.14
N ILE A 36 6.71 6.57 -0.85
CA ILE A 36 7.32 5.40 -0.20
C ILE A 36 8.53 5.83 0.62
N HIS A 37 9.41 6.67 0.06
CA HIS A 37 10.57 7.19 0.79
C HIS A 37 10.16 7.99 2.03
N ALA A 38 9.21 8.91 1.92
CA ALA A 38 8.74 9.69 3.07
C ALA A 38 8.12 8.81 4.18
N LEU A 39 7.40 7.75 3.80
CA LEU A 39 6.89 6.77 4.77
C LEU A 39 8.01 5.93 5.39
N CYS A 40 9.01 5.55 4.61
CA CYS A 40 10.18 4.83 5.12
C CYS A 40 10.93 5.68 6.16
N ASP A 41 11.17 6.95 5.87
CA ASP A 41 11.88 7.86 6.77
C ASP A 41 11.09 8.11 8.07
N ARG A 42 9.76 8.23 7.98
CA ARG A 42 8.92 8.48 9.15
C ARG A 42 8.81 7.28 10.10
N PHE A 43 8.72 6.08 9.54
CA PHE A 43 8.49 4.86 10.30
C PHE A 43 9.76 4.01 10.48
N ASP A 44 10.91 4.51 10.01
CA ASP A 44 12.18 3.78 9.97
C ASP A 44 12.04 2.40 9.29
N LEU A 45 11.32 2.38 8.16
CA LEU A 45 11.03 1.15 7.40
C LEU A 45 11.95 1.00 6.21
N SER A 46 12.31 -0.24 5.89
CA SER A 46 13.00 -0.53 4.63
C SER A 46 12.00 -0.43 3.46
N PRO A 47 12.33 0.24 2.34
CA PRO A 47 11.47 0.28 1.15
C PRO A 47 11.06 -1.09 0.61
N ALA A 48 11.87 -2.13 0.88
CA ALA A 48 11.57 -3.51 0.48
C ALA A 48 10.22 -4.01 0.98
N VAL A 49 9.72 -3.52 2.13
CA VAL A 49 8.43 -3.94 2.70
C VAL A 49 7.23 -3.60 1.82
N PHE A 50 7.36 -2.58 0.94
CA PHE A 50 6.30 -2.20 0.00
C PHE A 50 6.27 -3.06 -1.27
N PHE A 51 7.35 -3.81 -1.53
CA PHE A 51 7.52 -4.61 -2.74
C PHE A 51 7.53 -6.12 -2.46
N ASP A 52 7.56 -6.53 -1.19
CA ASP A 52 7.48 -7.93 -0.77
C ASP A 52 6.04 -8.46 -0.85
N ARG A 53 5.53 -8.56 -2.07
CA ARG A 53 4.44 -9.50 -2.34
C ARG A 53 5.11 -10.81 -2.75
N PRO A 54 5.29 -11.79 -1.85
CA PRO A 54 5.60 -13.13 -2.30
C PRO A 54 4.50 -13.52 -3.29
N ALA A 55 4.91 -13.94 -4.49
CA ALA A 55 4.00 -14.41 -5.52
C ALA A 55 2.94 -15.33 -4.90
N PRO A 56 1.68 -15.32 -5.37
CA PRO A 56 0.66 -16.21 -4.84
C PRO A 56 1.18 -17.66 -4.96
N LYS A 57 1.53 -18.28 -3.82
CA LYS A 57 1.75 -19.73 -3.72
C LYS A 57 0.38 -20.38 -3.93
N GLY A 58 -0.01 -20.53 -5.20
CA GLY A 58 -1.35 -21.00 -5.57
C GLY A 58 -1.58 -21.34 -7.04
N ALA A 59 -0.59 -21.21 -7.94
CA ALA A 59 -0.69 -21.76 -9.30
C ALA A 59 -0.33 -23.26 -9.34
N THR A 60 -0.87 -24.06 -8.41
CA THR A 60 -0.92 -25.53 -8.51
C THR A 60 -2.35 -25.94 -8.80
N GLY A 61 -2.65 -26.04 -10.09
CA GLY A 61 -3.95 -26.46 -10.59
C GLY A 61 -3.91 -26.73 -12.08
N LYS A 62 -2.87 -27.44 -12.53
CA LYS A 62 -2.86 -28.16 -13.81
C LYS A 62 -4.12 -29.04 -13.87
N HIS A 63 -5.20 -28.55 -14.47
CA HIS A 63 -6.18 -29.42 -15.10
C HIS A 63 -5.55 -29.93 -16.39
N ALA A 64 -4.51 -30.74 -16.22
CA ALA A 64 -4.01 -31.61 -17.26
C ALA A 64 -4.85 -32.89 -17.17
N MET A 65 -5.70 -33.06 -18.19
CA MET A 65 -6.14 -34.33 -18.77
C MET A 65 -6.04 -35.59 -17.89
N SER A 66 -7.20 -36.12 -17.51
CA SER A 66 -7.51 -37.53 -17.20
C SER A 66 -9.00 -37.54 -16.87
N VAL A 67 -9.91 -38.26 -17.52
CA VAL A 67 -9.90 -39.37 -18.48
C VAL A 67 -11.16 -39.27 -19.32
#